data_AF-A0A0J7KHY4-F1
#
_entry.id   AF-A0A0J7KHY4-F1
#
_cell.length_a   1.000
_cell.length_b   1.000
_cell.length_c   1.000
_cell.angle_alpha   90.00
_cell.angle_beta   90.00
_cell.angle_gamma   90.00
#
_symmetry.space_group_name_H-M   'P 1'
#
loop_
_entity.id
_entity.type
_entity.pdbx_description
1 polymer ?
#
loop_
_entity_poly.entity_id
_entity_poly.type
_entity_poly.pdbx_seq_one_letter_code
_entity_poly.pdbx_strand_id
1 'polypeptide(L)'
;MASTILSRILQKRYLIIPNTSYCLSVNPKHNAWYSTKKSITNVEPNETNNKIQIGTAEVVKENLKSAGQLGIIISGIGITALILYTLFSELFSSESPDAIYSKARVRCMEHPKLIDLLGAPIKAYGDETNRRRRRRISHMYYIKDGIEYMKLKFYLEGARRRGTAFVEVKKNESNKFEYSYLYVMVKHFGLIKIEPNEDVADIQQD
;
A
#
# COMPACT_ATOMS: atom_id res chain seq x y z
N MET A 1 -57.20 35.83 -20.49
CA MET A 1 -57.93 34.88 -21.35
C MET A 1 -57.00 34.45 -22.46
N ALA A 2 -56.76 33.13 -22.56
CA ALA A 2 -56.13 32.41 -23.69
C ALA A 2 -54.66 32.75 -24.02
N SER A 3 -53.76 31.87 -24.44
CA SER A 3 -53.71 30.40 -24.54
C SER A 3 -52.33 30.05 -25.11
N THR A 4 -51.62 29.12 -24.47
CA THR A 4 -50.79 28.04 -25.05
C THR A 4 -50.00 28.19 -26.38
N ILE A 5 -48.68 27.96 -26.27
CA ILE A 5 -47.81 27.03 -27.05
C ILE A 5 -47.52 27.37 -28.54
N LEU A 6 -46.23 27.58 -28.90
CA LEU A 6 -45.42 26.64 -29.73
C LEU A 6 -44.05 27.20 -30.18
N SER A 7 -43.05 26.30 -30.09
CA SER A 7 -41.77 26.19 -30.84
C SER A 7 -40.81 27.38 -30.85
N ARG A 8 -39.64 27.27 -30.20
CA ARG A 8 -38.42 26.56 -30.70
C ARG A 8 -38.05 26.99 -32.12
N ILE A 9 -37.01 27.82 -32.28
CA ILE A 9 -36.06 27.80 -33.40
C ILE A 9 -34.90 28.78 -33.11
N LEU A 10 -33.70 28.18 -33.03
CA LEU A 10 -32.38 28.72 -33.38
C LEU A 10 -31.72 29.83 -32.53
N GLN A 11 -30.58 29.44 -31.93
CA GLN A 11 -29.21 30.01 -31.99
C GLN A 11 -28.58 29.91 -30.58
N LYS A 12 -27.37 29.40 -30.33
CA LYS A 12 -26.16 29.23 -31.15
C LYS A 12 -25.23 28.22 -30.44
N ARG A 13 -24.61 27.33 -31.22
CA ARG A 13 -23.65 26.29 -30.82
C ARG A 13 -22.34 26.86 -30.25
N TYR A 14 -21.77 26.20 -29.24
CA TYR A 14 -20.32 25.88 -29.21
C TYR A 14 -20.11 24.47 -28.65
N LEU A 15 -19.80 23.56 -29.58
CA LEU A 15 -18.99 22.33 -29.51
C LEU A 15 -19.23 21.31 -28.36
N ILE A 16 -20.15 20.39 -28.61
CA ILE A 16 -20.14 19.05 -28.01
C ILE A 16 -19.45 18.12 -29.02
N ILE A 17 -18.32 17.53 -28.62
CA ILE A 17 -17.69 16.40 -29.30
C ILE A 17 -18.50 15.14 -28.95
N PRO A 18 -19.15 14.45 -29.90
CA PRO A 18 -19.77 13.16 -29.62
C PRO A 18 -18.68 12.09 -29.57
N ASN A 19 -18.41 11.54 -28.38
CA ASN A 19 -17.72 10.25 -28.29
C ASN A 19 -18.67 9.18 -28.81
N THR A 20 -18.35 8.67 -30.00
CA THR A 20 -18.99 7.52 -30.61
C THR A 20 -18.85 6.30 -29.70
N SER A 21 -20.01 5.84 -29.23
CA SER A 21 -20.18 4.56 -28.57
C SER A 21 -19.94 3.43 -29.57
N TYR A 22 -18.81 2.74 -29.43
CA TYR A 22 -18.66 1.37 -29.91
C TYR A 22 -18.82 0.47 -28.69
N CYS A 23 -20.02 -0.08 -28.52
CA CYS A 23 -20.28 -1.15 -27.57
C CYS A 23 -19.71 -2.45 -28.14
N LEU A 24 -18.45 -2.77 -27.83
CA LEU A 24 -17.91 -4.10 -28.09
C LEU A 24 -18.36 -5.04 -26.96
N SER A 25 -19.54 -5.65 -27.09
CA SER A 25 -19.92 -6.78 -26.25
C SER A 25 -19.14 -8.01 -26.69
N VAL A 26 -17.97 -8.24 -26.10
CA VAL A 26 -17.30 -9.54 -26.24
C VAL A 26 -17.82 -10.41 -25.10
N ASN A 27 -18.71 -11.32 -25.47
CA ASN A 27 -19.23 -12.38 -24.61
C ASN A 27 -18.29 -13.58 -24.77
N PRO A 28 -17.39 -13.91 -23.82
CA PRO A 28 -16.58 -15.10 -23.94
C PRO A 28 -17.31 -16.25 -23.25
N LYS A 29 -18.25 -16.87 -23.97
CA LYS A 29 -18.54 -18.29 -23.74
C LYS A 29 -17.43 -19.08 -24.44
N HIS A 30 -16.43 -19.51 -23.68
CA HIS A 30 -15.51 -20.55 -24.12
C HIS A 30 -15.46 -21.66 -23.08
N ASN A 31 -16.29 -22.67 -23.31
CA ASN A 31 -16.11 -24.03 -22.84
C ASN A 31 -15.11 -24.68 -23.79
N ALA A 32 -13.82 -24.58 -23.46
CA ALA A 32 -12.75 -25.35 -24.09
C ALA A 32 -12.09 -26.22 -23.03
N TRP A 33 -12.38 -27.52 -23.10
CA TRP A 33 -11.79 -28.57 -22.30
C TRP A 33 -10.44 -28.93 -22.92
N TYR A 34 -9.34 -28.59 -22.27
CA TYR A 34 -8.03 -29.18 -22.56
C TYR A 34 -7.66 -30.12 -21.41
N SER A 35 -7.81 -31.41 -21.68
CA SER A 35 -7.26 -32.49 -20.88
C SER A 35 -5.86 -32.79 -21.41
N THR A 36 -4.82 -32.35 -20.70
CA THR A 36 -3.51 -32.98 -20.79
C THR A 36 -3.26 -33.76 -19.51
N LYS A 37 -3.39 -35.08 -19.61
CA LYS A 37 -2.98 -36.02 -18.57
C LYS A 37 -1.45 -35.97 -18.51
N LYS A 38 -0.89 -35.23 -17.57
CA LYS A 38 0.53 -35.33 -17.23
C LYS A 38 0.64 -36.30 -16.07
N SER A 39 1.00 -37.55 -16.38
CA SER A 39 1.28 -38.57 -15.38
C SER A 39 2.47 -38.12 -14.53
N ILE A 40 2.24 -38.02 -13.23
CA ILE A 40 3.25 -37.82 -12.21
C ILE A 40 4.04 -39.13 -12.11
N THR A 41 5.27 -39.15 -12.62
CA THR A 41 6.27 -40.13 -12.23
C THR A 41 7.07 -39.53 -11.09
N ASN A 42 6.76 -39.98 -9.87
CA ASN A 42 7.63 -39.86 -8.70
C ASN A 42 8.94 -40.59 -9.00
N VAL A 43 10.08 -39.89 -9.02
CA VAL A 43 11.39 -40.48 -8.73
C VAL A 43 12.30 -39.38 -8.12
N GLU A 44 12.51 -39.50 -6.83
CA GLU A 44 13.78 -39.22 -6.16
C GLU A 44 14.15 -40.59 -5.52
N PRO A 45 15.41 -41.06 -5.47
CA PRO A 45 16.64 -40.29 -5.35
C PRO A 45 17.80 -40.74 -6.27
N ASN A 46 18.60 -39.78 -6.75
CA ASN A 46 20.07 -39.83 -6.66
C ASN A 46 20.75 -38.79 -7.56
N GLU A 47 21.74 -38.14 -6.94
CA GLU A 47 22.94 -37.53 -7.49
C GLU A 47 22.96 -37.00 -8.93
N THR A 48 23.37 -35.73 -9.01
CA THR A 48 23.89 -35.00 -10.17
C THR A 48 22.88 -34.44 -11.17
N ASN A 49 23.11 -33.17 -11.49
CA ASN A 49 22.68 -32.45 -12.70
C ASN A 49 21.39 -31.61 -12.59
N ASN A 50 21.63 -30.35 -12.22
CA ASN A 50 20.76 -29.19 -12.37
C ASN A 50 20.13 -29.12 -13.79
N LYS A 51 18.85 -29.46 -13.91
CA LYS A 51 18.03 -29.23 -15.11
C LYS A 51 16.71 -28.56 -14.74
N ILE A 52 16.81 -27.31 -14.31
CA ILE A 52 15.71 -26.35 -14.42
C ILE A 52 16.29 -25.21 -15.28
N GLN A 53 15.70 -24.98 -16.46
CA GLN A 53 16.11 -24.01 -17.50
C GLN A 53 17.37 -24.41 -18.29
N ILE A 54 17.21 -25.13 -19.41
CA ILE A 54 18.29 -25.23 -20.41
C ILE A 54 18.04 -24.35 -21.63
N GLY A 55 16.80 -24.05 -22.02
CA GLY A 55 16.53 -23.21 -23.20
C GLY A 55 17.04 -21.76 -23.08
N THR A 56 16.99 -21.16 -21.89
CA THR A 56 17.51 -19.82 -21.64
C THR A 56 18.96 -19.84 -21.16
N ALA A 57 19.36 -20.88 -20.42
CA ALA A 57 20.71 -20.99 -19.89
C ALA A 57 21.73 -21.43 -20.96
N GLU A 58 21.34 -22.19 -21.99
CA GLU A 58 22.21 -22.60 -23.09
C GLU A 58 22.57 -21.40 -23.98
N VAL A 59 21.57 -20.59 -24.37
CA VAL A 59 21.77 -19.33 -25.11
C VAL A 59 22.60 -18.33 -24.30
N VAL A 60 22.40 -18.29 -22.97
CA VAL A 60 23.20 -17.45 -22.08
C VAL A 60 24.63 -17.99 -21.93
N LYS A 61 24.83 -19.32 -21.88
CA LYS A 61 26.16 -19.95 -21.81
C LYS A 61 27.00 -19.74 -23.07
N GLU A 62 26.39 -19.70 -24.25
CA GLU A 62 27.12 -19.47 -25.50
C GLU A 62 27.66 -18.03 -25.58
N ASN A 63 26.89 -17.05 -25.08
CA ASN A 63 27.23 -15.63 -25.11
C ASN A 63 28.12 -15.16 -23.93
N LEU A 64 28.31 -15.99 -22.89
CA LEU A 64 29.16 -15.69 -21.72
C LEU A 64 30.61 -16.21 -21.83
N LYS A 65 31.00 -16.81 -22.96
CA LYS A 65 32.32 -17.48 -23.11
C LYS A 65 33.53 -16.54 -23.07
N SER A 66 33.32 -15.23 -23.11
CA SER A 66 34.39 -14.24 -23.16
C SER A 66 34.41 -13.38 -21.89
N ALA A 67 35.58 -13.33 -21.24
CA ALA A 67 35.77 -12.66 -19.95
C ALA A 67 35.40 -11.15 -19.96
N GLY A 68 35.47 -10.50 -21.13
CA GLY A 68 35.11 -9.08 -21.28
C GLY A 68 33.60 -8.81 -21.13
N GLN A 69 32.76 -9.68 -21.69
CA GLN A 69 31.30 -9.55 -21.65
C GLN A 69 30.77 -9.76 -20.24
N LEU A 70 31.36 -10.70 -19.50
CA LEU A 70 31.10 -10.89 -18.06
C LEU A 70 31.45 -9.64 -17.25
N GLY A 71 32.59 -9.01 -17.53
CA GLY A 71 33.00 -7.78 -16.85
C GLY A 71 31.98 -6.65 -16.99
N ILE A 72 31.43 -6.45 -18.19
CA ILE A 72 30.41 -5.42 -18.46
C ILE A 72 29.09 -5.75 -17.75
N ILE A 73 28.69 -7.02 -17.72
CA ILE A 73 27.46 -7.45 -17.02
C ILE A 73 27.61 -7.23 -15.51
N ILE A 74 28.74 -7.62 -14.93
CA ILE A 74 29.01 -7.45 -13.50
C ILE A 74 29.08 -5.97 -13.14
N SER A 75 29.72 -5.14 -13.97
CA SER A 75 29.79 -3.70 -13.72
C SER A 75 28.41 -3.04 -13.78
N GLY A 76 27.58 -3.41 -14.76
CA GLY A 76 26.20 -2.93 -14.88
C GLY A 76 25.35 -3.28 -13.68
N ILE A 77 25.43 -4.53 -13.20
CA ILE A 77 24.71 -4.97 -11.98
C ILE A 77 25.24 -4.22 -10.75
N GLY A 78 26.55 -4.03 -10.63
CA GLY A 78 27.17 -3.33 -9.49
C GLY A 78 26.72 -1.88 -9.38
N ILE A 79 26.80 -1.12 -10.48
CA ILE A 79 26.37 0.29 -10.52
C ILE A 79 24.86 0.40 -10.27
N THR A 80 24.06 -0.45 -10.91
CA THR A 80 22.61 -0.44 -10.74
C THR A 80 22.23 -0.80 -9.31
N ALA A 81 22.85 -1.82 -8.71
CA ALA A 81 22.61 -2.21 -7.33
C ALA A 81 22.98 -1.10 -6.34
N LEU A 82 24.07 -0.37 -6.58
CA LEU A 82 24.48 0.76 -5.75
C LEU A 82 23.43 1.89 -5.78
N ILE A 83 23.02 2.34 -6.96
CA ILE A 83 22.02 3.41 -7.10
C ILE A 83 20.69 2.95 -6.51
N LEU A 84 20.25 1.73 -6.84
CA LEU A 84 19.04 1.15 -6.29
C LEU A 84 19.11 1.09 -4.76
N TYR A 85 20.23 0.66 -4.19
CA TYR A 85 20.43 0.62 -2.75
C TYR A 85 20.30 2.00 -2.11
N THR A 86 20.93 3.03 -2.68
CA THR A 86 20.83 4.39 -2.14
C THR A 86 19.38 4.89 -2.13
N LEU A 87 18.67 4.80 -3.26
CA LEU A 87 17.27 5.24 -3.38
C LEU A 87 16.34 4.43 -2.47
N PHE A 88 16.51 3.11 -2.41
CA PHE A 88 15.68 2.27 -1.54
C PHE A 88 15.97 2.56 -0.07
N SER A 89 17.23 2.75 0.31
CA SER A 89 17.58 3.10 1.69
C SER A 89 17.02 4.47 2.04
N GLU A 90 17.06 5.45 1.15
CA GLU A 90 16.55 6.80 1.46
C GLU A 90 15.02 6.81 1.56
N LEU A 91 14.32 6.20 0.60
CA LEU A 91 12.85 6.18 0.57
C LEU A 91 12.23 5.24 1.59
N PHE A 92 12.88 4.11 1.91
CA PHE A 92 12.32 3.09 2.81
C PHE A 92 12.94 3.08 4.22
N SER A 93 14.05 3.78 4.49
CA SER A 93 14.78 3.61 5.77
C SER A 93 13.95 4.01 6.99
N SER A 94 13.05 4.99 6.91
CA SER A 94 12.15 5.32 8.04
C SER A 94 10.96 6.18 7.66
N GLU A 95 10.91 6.73 6.44
CA GLU A 95 9.97 7.79 6.08
C GLU A 95 8.67 7.29 5.43
N SER A 96 8.41 5.98 5.45
CA SER A 96 7.20 5.45 4.85
C SER A 96 6.02 5.42 5.83
N PRO A 97 4.81 5.88 5.41
CA PRO A 97 3.59 5.77 6.20
C PRO A 97 3.28 4.32 6.62
N ASP A 98 3.63 3.36 5.77
CA ASP A 98 3.37 1.94 5.99
C ASP A 98 4.20 1.36 7.14
N ALA A 99 5.46 1.79 7.31
CA ALA A 99 6.30 1.36 8.43
C ALA A 99 5.75 1.86 9.77
N ILE A 100 5.35 3.13 9.83
CA ILE A 100 4.72 3.74 11.00
C ILE A 100 3.37 3.08 11.31
N TYR A 101 2.58 2.79 10.29
CA TYR A 101 1.32 2.06 10.43
C TYR A 101 1.53 0.64 10.98
N SER A 102 2.50 -0.10 10.45
CA SER A 102 2.78 -1.49 10.87
C SER A 102 3.17 -1.58 12.34
N LYS A 103 3.95 -0.61 12.84
CA LYS A 103 4.30 -0.50 14.26
C LYS A 103 3.10 -0.04 15.10
N ALA A 104 2.36 0.98 14.65
CA ALA A 104 1.21 1.53 15.39
C ALA A 104 0.08 0.50 15.56
N ARG A 105 -0.25 -0.27 14.52
CA ARG A 105 -1.32 -1.29 14.59
C ARG A 105 -1.01 -2.38 15.61
N VAL A 106 0.26 -2.80 15.74
CA VAL A 106 0.68 -3.82 16.70
C VAL A 106 0.54 -3.28 18.12
N ARG A 107 1.03 -2.06 18.38
CA ARG A 107 0.83 -1.36 19.66
C ARG A 107 -0.65 -1.25 20.05
N CYS A 108 -1.53 -0.95 19.08
CA CYS A 108 -2.97 -0.91 19.33
C CYS A 108 -3.57 -2.28 19.67
N MET A 109 -3.08 -3.36 19.06
CA MET A 109 -3.57 -4.72 19.29
C MET A 109 -3.09 -5.30 20.62
N GLU A 110 -1.92 -4.88 21.11
CA GLU A 110 -1.34 -5.33 22.38
C GLU A 110 -1.90 -4.56 23.59
N HIS A 111 -2.47 -3.38 23.38
CA HIS A 111 -2.94 -2.52 24.48
C HIS A 111 -4.21 -3.09 25.16
N PRO A 112 -4.16 -3.44 26.46
CA PRO A 112 -5.24 -4.19 27.13
C PRO A 112 -6.59 -3.44 27.12
N LYS A 113 -6.58 -2.11 27.31
CA LYS A 113 -7.82 -1.31 27.27
C LYS A 113 -8.52 -1.38 25.91
N LEU A 114 -7.77 -1.58 24.82
CA LEU A 114 -8.35 -1.70 23.48
C LEU A 114 -8.88 -3.10 23.22
N ILE A 115 -8.21 -4.13 23.74
CA ILE A 115 -8.67 -5.51 23.70
C ILE A 115 -10.03 -5.63 24.41
N ASP A 116 -10.14 -5.10 25.62
CA ASP A 116 -11.37 -5.15 26.41
C ASP A 116 -12.52 -4.38 25.74
N LEU A 117 -12.18 -3.25 25.11
CA LEU A 117 -13.17 -2.34 24.56
C LEU A 117 -13.68 -2.75 23.17
N LEU A 118 -12.78 -3.15 22.27
CA LEU A 118 -13.11 -3.56 20.90
C LEU A 118 -13.50 -5.04 20.83
N GLY A 119 -12.91 -5.88 21.69
CA GLY A 119 -13.06 -7.34 21.71
C GLY A 119 -12.17 -8.03 20.68
N ALA A 120 -11.48 -9.09 21.10
CA ALA A 120 -10.71 -9.95 20.21
C ALA A 120 -11.65 -10.77 19.29
N PRO A 121 -11.28 -11.03 18.02
CA PRO A 121 -10.07 -10.59 17.33
C PRO A 121 -10.16 -9.13 16.82
N ILE A 122 -9.04 -8.39 16.91
CA ILE A 122 -8.94 -7.01 16.41
C ILE A 122 -8.28 -7.01 15.02
N LYS A 123 -8.90 -6.30 14.07
CA LYS A 123 -8.41 -6.08 12.72
C LYS A 123 -8.14 -4.59 12.51
N ALA A 124 -7.03 -4.26 11.86
CA ALA A 124 -6.69 -2.89 11.46
C ALA A 124 -6.80 -2.74 9.93
N TYR A 125 -7.41 -1.64 9.46
CA TYR A 125 -7.55 -1.34 8.04
C TYR A 125 -7.37 0.15 7.75
N GLY A 126 -6.89 0.45 6.53
CA GLY A 126 -6.74 1.82 6.03
C GLY A 126 -8.08 2.48 5.67
N ASP A 127 -8.00 3.62 4.98
CA ASP A 127 -9.19 4.37 4.57
C ASP A 127 -10.05 3.60 3.55
N GLU A 128 -11.36 3.70 3.72
CA GLU A 128 -12.34 2.98 2.92
C GLU A 128 -12.69 3.79 1.68
N THR A 129 -11.84 3.74 0.65
CA THR A 129 -12.16 4.33 -0.66
C THR A 129 -12.97 3.35 -1.51
N ASN A 130 -14.27 3.21 -1.23
CA ASN A 130 -15.20 2.31 -1.94
C ASN A 130 -14.88 0.80 -1.87
N ARG A 131 -15.94 -0.02 -1.86
CA ARG A 131 -15.94 -1.49 -1.67
C ARG A 131 -15.05 -2.33 -2.61
N ARG A 132 -14.39 -1.74 -3.63
CA ARG A 132 -13.57 -2.46 -4.63
C ARG A 132 -12.11 -1.98 -4.72
N ARG A 133 -11.69 -0.92 -4.02
CA ARG A 133 -10.29 -0.46 -4.09
C ARG A 133 -9.48 -1.00 -2.90
N ARG A 134 -8.17 -1.14 -3.13
CA ARG A 134 -7.21 -1.40 -2.04
C ARG A 134 -7.30 -0.27 -1.02
N ARG A 135 -7.57 -0.61 0.24
CA ARG A 135 -7.60 0.34 1.37
C ARG A 135 -6.20 0.91 1.55
N ARG A 136 -6.03 2.20 1.26
CA ARG A 136 -4.78 2.94 1.51
C ARG A 136 -4.88 3.63 2.86
N ILE A 137 -3.77 3.71 3.60
CA ILE A 137 -3.76 4.46 4.85
C ILE A 137 -3.80 5.95 4.53
N SER A 138 -4.72 6.67 5.19
CA SER A 138 -4.82 8.12 5.07
C SER A 138 -3.67 8.74 5.84
N HIS A 139 -2.78 9.44 5.12
CA HIS A 139 -1.60 10.08 5.68
C HIS A 139 -1.50 11.51 5.18
N MET A 140 -0.97 12.40 6.01
CA MET A 140 -0.77 13.81 5.67
C MET A 140 0.51 14.33 6.32
N TYR A 141 1.38 14.92 5.51
CA TYR A 141 2.58 15.61 5.97
C TYR A 141 2.28 17.08 6.21
N TYR A 142 2.86 17.64 7.26
CA TYR A 142 2.77 19.06 7.56
C TYR A 142 4.00 19.53 8.35
N ILE A 143 4.33 20.81 8.26
CA ILE A 143 5.46 21.40 8.96
C ILE A 143 4.94 22.29 10.07
N LYS A 144 5.48 22.13 11.29
CA LYS A 144 5.16 22.97 12.44
C LYS A 144 6.46 23.34 13.14
N ASP A 145 6.70 24.62 13.36
CA ASP A 145 7.90 25.14 14.04
C ASP A 145 9.22 24.69 13.37
N GLY A 146 9.21 24.54 12.04
CA GLY A 146 10.36 24.05 11.26
C GLY A 146 10.60 22.54 11.34
N ILE A 147 9.77 21.81 12.10
CA ILE A 147 9.83 20.35 12.24
C ILE A 147 8.79 19.71 11.33
N GLU A 148 9.18 18.65 10.63
CA GLU A 148 8.29 17.87 9.76
C GLU A 148 7.48 16.86 10.58
N TYR A 149 6.16 16.88 10.42
CA TYR A 149 5.23 15.97 11.06
C TYR A 149 4.46 15.16 10.02
N MET A 150 4.09 13.94 10.41
CA MET A 150 3.19 13.09 9.64
C MET A 150 2.03 12.61 10.52
N LYS A 151 0.81 12.87 10.06
CA LYS A 151 -0.43 12.33 10.62
C LYS A 151 -0.86 11.11 9.85
N LEU A 152 -1.24 10.04 10.54
CA LEU A 152 -1.89 8.87 9.96
C LEU A 152 -3.23 8.63 10.63
N LYS A 153 -4.21 8.24 9.82
CA LYS A 153 -5.54 7.82 10.27
C LYS A 153 -5.83 6.43 9.72
N PHE A 154 -6.22 5.53 10.61
CA PHE A 154 -6.67 4.20 10.26
C PHE A 154 -7.79 3.74 11.18
N TYR A 155 -8.41 2.61 10.84
CA TYR A 155 -9.57 2.09 11.56
C TYR A 155 -9.26 0.74 12.17
N LEU A 156 -9.86 0.50 13.34
CA LEU A 156 -9.79 -0.74 14.08
C LEU A 156 -11.19 -1.33 14.17
N GLU A 157 -11.31 -2.63 13.92
CA GLU A 157 -12.54 -3.40 14.05
C GLU A 157 -12.28 -4.60 14.95
N GLY A 158 -12.92 -4.61 16.11
CA GLY A 158 -12.99 -5.79 16.97
C GLY A 158 -14.34 -6.48 16.85
N ALA A 159 -14.51 -7.58 17.59
CA ALA A 159 -15.74 -8.37 17.58
C ALA A 159 -16.96 -7.58 18.08
N ARG A 160 -16.76 -6.65 19.01
CA ARG A 160 -17.85 -5.88 19.65
C ARG A 160 -18.03 -4.52 19.00
N ARG A 161 -16.93 -3.83 18.69
CA ARG A 161 -16.95 -2.41 18.30
C ARG A 161 -15.88 -2.06 17.29
N ARG A 162 -16.07 -0.87 16.68
CA ARG A 162 -15.10 -0.23 15.80
C ARG A 162 -14.54 1.04 16.44
N GLY A 163 -13.29 1.34 16.13
CA GLY A 163 -12.59 2.54 16.55
C GLY A 163 -11.81 3.17 15.40
N THR A 164 -11.46 4.44 15.56
CA THR A 164 -10.57 5.18 14.65
C THR A 164 -9.31 5.53 15.40
N ALA A 165 -8.17 5.08 14.89
CA ALA A 165 -6.86 5.38 15.43
C ALA A 165 -6.26 6.58 14.69
N PHE A 166 -5.73 7.51 15.46
CA PHE A 166 -4.98 8.66 14.98
C PHE A 166 -3.55 8.55 15.50
N VAL A 167 -2.61 8.70 14.60
CA VAL A 167 -1.18 8.65 14.87
C VAL A 167 -0.56 9.93 14.39
N GLU A 168 0.31 10.48 15.22
CA GLU A 168 1.14 11.60 14.86
C GLU A 168 2.59 11.26 15.17
N VAL A 169 3.43 11.42 14.16
CA VAL A 169 4.88 11.27 14.28
C VAL A 169 5.55 12.58 13.90
N LYS A 170 6.66 12.89 14.58
CA LYS A 170 7.54 14.02 14.28
C LYS A 170 8.89 13.50 13.79
N LYS A 171 9.53 14.26 12.91
CA LYS A 171 10.88 13.97 12.43
C LYS A 171 11.89 14.61 13.39
N ASN A 172 12.76 13.80 13.96
CA ASN A 172 13.84 14.29 14.81
C ASN A 172 15.06 14.72 13.99
N GLU A 173 16.01 15.36 14.65
CA GLU A 173 17.30 15.79 14.08
C GLU A 173 18.08 14.65 13.40
N SER A 174 17.87 13.41 13.84
CA SER A 174 18.44 12.20 13.24
C SER A 174 17.71 11.71 11.97
N ASN A 175 16.80 12.49 11.39
CA ASN A 175 15.91 12.10 10.28
C ASN A 175 15.11 10.81 10.54
N LYS A 176 14.76 10.56 11.81
CA LYS A 176 13.93 9.42 12.23
C LYS A 176 12.57 9.92 12.68
N PHE A 177 11.52 9.19 12.32
CA PHE A 177 10.17 9.45 12.79
C PHE A 177 9.94 8.88 14.18
N GLU A 178 9.52 9.75 15.10
CA GLU A 178 9.17 9.41 16.46
C GLU A 178 7.70 9.68 16.75
N TYR A 179 7.07 8.78 17.49
CA TYR A 179 5.67 8.91 17.88
C TYR A 179 5.49 10.06 18.87
N SER A 180 4.78 11.10 18.47
CA SER A 180 4.36 12.18 19.35
C SER A 180 3.05 11.81 20.05
N TYR A 181 2.05 11.39 19.27
CA TYR A 181 0.75 10.97 19.80
C TYR A 181 0.23 9.73 19.11
N LEU A 182 -0.35 8.82 19.90
CA LEU A 182 -1.13 7.70 19.42
C LEU A 182 -2.39 7.61 20.27
N TYR A 183 -3.55 7.74 19.64
CA TYR A 183 -4.81 7.60 20.35
C TYR A 183 -5.88 6.96 19.49
N VAL A 184 -6.84 6.30 20.15
CA VAL A 184 -7.95 5.61 19.51
C VAL A 184 -9.25 6.18 20.02
N MET A 185 -10.09 6.63 19.10
CA MET A 185 -11.44 7.08 19.37
C MET A 185 -12.40 5.91 19.16
N VAL A 186 -13.13 5.53 20.22
CA VAL A 186 -14.17 4.49 20.14
C VAL A 186 -15.53 5.14 20.37
N LYS A 187 -16.47 4.86 19.46
CA LYS A 187 -17.82 5.43 19.52
C LYS A 187 -18.48 5.09 20.87
N HIS A 188 -18.96 6.11 21.57
CA HIS A 188 -19.61 6.06 22.90
C HIS A 188 -18.71 5.77 24.12
N PHE A 189 -17.41 5.50 23.94
CA PHE A 189 -16.48 5.22 25.05
C PHE A 189 -15.41 6.29 25.22
N GLY A 190 -15.24 7.14 24.20
CA GLY A 190 -14.33 8.27 24.24
C GLY A 190 -12.97 7.94 23.61
N LEU A 191 -11.97 8.73 24.01
CA LEU A 191 -10.62 8.71 23.45
C LEU A 191 -9.69 7.97 24.42
N ILE A 192 -8.95 7.01 23.90
CA ILE A 192 -7.92 6.27 24.63
C ILE A 192 -6.56 6.69 24.07
N LYS A 193 -5.77 7.38 24.89
CA LYS A 193 -4.36 7.65 24.58
C LYS A 193 -3.55 6.38 24.84
N ILE A 194 -2.77 5.98 23.85
CA ILE A 194 -1.75 4.94 23.96
C ILE A 194 -0.44 5.70 24.08
N GLU A 195 0.06 5.83 25.29
CA GLU A 195 1.35 6.47 25.57
C GLU A 195 2.45 5.74 24.75
N PRO A 196 3.10 6.38 23.76
CA PRO A 196 4.11 5.71 22.97
C PRO A 196 5.52 5.82 23.57
N ASN A 197 5.70 6.67 24.58
CA ASN A 197 6.85 6.80 25.49
C ASN A 197 6.55 8.00 26.40
N GLU A 198 6.77 7.85 27.71
CA GLU A 198 6.63 8.91 28.71
C GLU A 198 7.82 9.88 28.65
N ASP A 199 7.93 10.71 27.62
CA ASP A 199 8.86 11.86 27.62
C ASP A 199 8.21 13.15 27.08
N VAL A 200 6.88 13.19 27.01
CA VAL A 200 6.10 14.42 26.77
C VAL A 200 5.06 14.58 27.89
N ALA A 201 5.54 14.46 29.13
CA ALA A 201 5.04 15.31 30.19
C ALA A 201 5.77 16.65 30.03
N ASP A 202 5.02 17.75 30.08
CA ASP A 202 5.50 19.14 30.03
C ASP A 202 5.85 19.69 28.64
N ILE A 203 4.83 20.06 27.85
CA ILE A 203 4.72 21.41 27.26
C ILE A 203 3.24 21.82 27.23
N GLN A 204 2.90 22.81 28.08
CA GLN A 204 1.75 23.75 28.20
C GLN A 204 0.51 23.56 27.29
N GLN A 205 -0.76 23.63 27.72
CA GLN A 205 -1.43 24.49 28.72
C GLN A 205 -1.08 25.99 28.60
N ASP A 206 -1.75 26.66 27.66
CA ASP A 206 -2.19 28.06 27.71
C ASP A 206 -3.52 28.20 26.95
#